data_AF-K1PLM8-F1
#
_entry.id   AF-K1PLM8-F1
#
_cell.length_a   1.000
_cell.length_b   1.000
_cell.length_c   1.000
_cell.angle_alpha   90.00
_cell.angle_beta   90.00
_cell.angle_gamma   90.00
#
_symmetry.space_group_name_H-M   'P 1'
#
loop_
_entity.id
_entity.type
_entity.pdbx_description
1 polymer ?
#
loop_
_entity_poly.entity_id
_entity_poly.type
_entity_poly.pdbx_seq_one_letter_code
_entity_poly.pdbx_strand_id
1 'polypeptide(L)'
;MSHAWTLRQDLHISQSREIKIEPDDDDEDEDKRQSATSKQTVIELDVPPKAVGSIIGRQGANIKEVSRSGVNIKRIQKTTGTRINFKDDNKSDKDSQRTIIIRGSAESAQRAELIIRELVANMPVVLTEVMFVPSSALGRNGDTIRGISRSSNARVFIDRTKDEYRDIDREIQITGTREQIDLAKSADRLVDSQLDRQYEDKSNMRSRPKVSDCLE
;
A
#
# COMPACT_ATOMS: atom_id res chain seq x y z
N MET A 1 -22.56 -10.67 -15.77
CA MET A 1 -22.11 -9.39 -16.36
C MET A 1 -21.46 -8.58 -15.25
N SER A 2 -20.17 -8.79 -14.98
CA SER A 2 -19.47 -8.11 -13.90
C SER A 2 -18.32 -7.35 -14.51
N HIS A 3 -18.49 -6.04 -14.67
CA HIS A 3 -17.47 -5.15 -15.20
C HIS A 3 -16.32 -5.09 -14.20
N ALA A 4 -15.24 -5.81 -14.50
CA ALA A 4 -13.96 -5.60 -13.87
C ALA A 4 -13.42 -4.24 -14.33
N TRP A 5 -13.74 -3.18 -13.60
CA TRP A 5 -13.07 -1.89 -13.74
C TRP A 5 -11.66 -2.05 -13.14
N THR A 6 -10.77 -2.71 -13.89
CA THR A 6 -9.33 -2.60 -13.65
C THR A 6 -8.90 -1.24 -14.18
N LEU A 7 -9.21 -0.20 -13.40
CA LEU A 7 -8.71 1.13 -13.64
C LEU A 7 -7.18 1.06 -13.46
N ARG A 8 -6.47 0.77 -14.55
CA ARG A 8 -5.05 1.12 -14.71
C ARG A 8 -4.98 2.64 -14.56
N GLN A 9 -4.83 3.10 -13.32
CA GLN A 9 -4.30 4.43 -13.10
C GLN A 9 -2.84 4.32 -13.50
N ASP A 10 -2.57 4.77 -14.71
CA ASP A 10 -1.24 5.02 -15.22
C ASP A 10 -0.44 5.79 -14.15
N LEU A 11 0.41 5.07 -13.41
CA LEU A 11 1.44 5.64 -12.54
C LEU A 11 2.55 6.21 -13.44
N HIS A 12 2.21 7.27 -14.18
CA HIS A 12 3.16 7.98 -15.02
C HIS A 12 3.53 9.29 -14.33
N ILE A 13 4.84 9.55 -14.25
CA ILE A 13 5.36 10.87 -13.83
C ILE A 13 5.09 11.84 -14.97
N SER A 14 4.32 12.90 -14.69
CA SER A 14 3.65 13.66 -15.76
C SER A 14 4.54 14.64 -16.51
N GLN A 15 5.72 14.97 -16.02
CA GLN A 15 6.77 15.68 -16.73
C GLN A 15 7.97 15.88 -15.78
N SER A 16 9.15 16.08 -16.35
CA SER A 16 10.34 16.45 -15.61
C SER A 16 10.88 17.75 -16.15
N ARG A 17 11.03 18.75 -15.28
CA ARG A 17 11.58 20.05 -15.65
C ARG A 17 12.94 20.22 -14.99
N GLU A 18 13.98 20.32 -15.83
CA GLU A 18 15.31 20.68 -15.38
C GLU A 18 15.43 22.20 -15.36
N ILE A 19 15.81 22.74 -14.21
CA ILE A 19 16.08 24.17 -14.01
C ILE A 19 17.57 24.27 -13.72
N LYS A 20 18.31 24.87 -14.67
CA LYS A 20 19.71 25.24 -14.47
C LYS A 20 19.75 26.53 -13.66
N ILE A 21 20.50 26.51 -12.57
CA ILE A 21 20.82 27.72 -11.83
C ILE A 21 22.09 28.28 -12.49
N GLU A 22 21.97 29.41 -13.17
CA GLU A 22 23.14 30.14 -13.64
C GLU A 22 23.84 30.76 -12.43
N PRO A 23 25.18 30.64 -12.31
CA PRO A 23 25.92 31.38 -11.31
C PRO A 23 25.82 32.88 -11.62
N ASP A 24 25.45 33.69 -10.63
CA ASP A 24 25.51 35.15 -10.73
C ASP A 24 26.99 35.56 -10.84
N ASP A 25 27.39 36.16 -11.97
CA ASP A 25 28.79 36.48 -12.33
C ASP A 25 29.36 37.71 -11.56
N ASP A 26 29.06 37.87 -10.27
CA ASP A 26 29.46 39.03 -9.45
C ASP A 26 30.29 38.66 -8.18
N ASP A 27 31.27 37.74 -8.28
CA ASP A 27 32.26 37.53 -7.21
C ASP A 27 33.70 37.50 -7.78
N GLU A 28 34.28 38.68 -7.98
CA GLU A 28 35.73 38.87 -8.00
C GLU A 28 36.24 38.76 -6.55
N ASP A 29 36.71 37.59 -6.10
CA ASP A 29 37.67 37.49 -5.00
C ASP A 29 38.42 36.14 -5.01
N GLU A 30 39.75 36.22 -5.13
CA GLU A 30 40.69 35.10 -5.00
C GLU A 30 40.73 34.60 -3.55
N ASP A 31 40.28 33.36 -3.29
CA ASP A 31 41.02 32.49 -2.37
C ASP A 31 40.72 30.99 -2.52
N LYS A 32 41.81 30.20 -2.57
CA LYS A 32 41.80 28.77 -2.90
C LYS A 32 41.21 27.91 -1.78
N ARG A 33 39.98 27.43 -1.98
CA ARG A 33 39.57 26.07 -1.59
C ARG A 33 38.82 25.43 -2.73
N GLN A 34 39.31 24.29 -3.20
CA GLN A 34 38.69 23.47 -4.22
C GLN A 34 37.21 23.21 -3.88
N SER A 35 36.32 23.94 -4.53
CA SER A 35 35.09 23.37 -5.04
C SER A 35 34.88 24.02 -6.38
N ALA A 36 35.08 23.25 -7.45
CA ALA A 36 34.46 23.59 -8.72
C ALA A 36 33.02 24.06 -8.43
N THR A 37 32.62 25.18 -9.01
CA THR A 37 31.24 25.65 -8.99
C THR A 37 30.40 24.58 -9.69
N SER A 38 30.07 23.52 -8.96
CA SER A 38 29.36 22.37 -9.49
C SER A 38 27.98 22.87 -9.82
N LYS A 39 27.76 23.15 -11.11
CA LYS A 39 26.51 23.66 -11.68
C LYS A 39 25.36 22.92 -11.02
N GLN A 40 24.72 23.57 -10.06
CA GLN A 40 23.63 22.96 -9.31
C GLN A 40 22.42 22.93 -10.24
N THR A 41 21.81 21.77 -10.30
CA THR A 41 20.61 21.54 -11.10
C THR A 41 19.46 21.21 -10.17
N VAL A 42 18.28 21.67 -10.57
CA VAL A 42 17.03 21.35 -9.89
C VAL A 42 16.15 20.59 -10.86
N ILE A 43 15.71 19.39 -10.47
CA ILE A 43 14.77 18.58 -11.25
C ILE A 43 13.46 18.49 -10.48
N GLU A 44 12.38 18.87 -11.13
CA GLU A 44 11.02 18.74 -10.61
C GLU A 44 10.33 17.53 -11.23
N LEU A 45 9.72 16.67 -10.41
CA LEU A 45 9.02 15.44 -10.81
C LEU A 45 7.63 15.37 -10.20
N ASP A 46 6.60 15.26 -11.03
CA ASP A 46 5.23 15.07 -10.54
C ASP A 46 4.92 13.60 -10.28
N VAL A 47 4.65 13.26 -9.02
CA VAL A 47 4.40 11.87 -8.59
C VAL A 47 2.95 11.71 -8.14
N PRO A 48 2.26 10.64 -8.58
CA PRO A 48 0.89 10.38 -8.16
C PRO A 48 0.81 10.11 -6.64
N PRO A 49 -0.29 10.53 -5.97
CA PRO A 49 -0.43 10.44 -4.51
C PRO A 49 -0.28 9.00 -3.98
N LYS A 50 -0.72 8.01 -4.77
CA LYS A 50 -0.59 6.59 -4.46
C LYS A 50 0.86 6.13 -4.30
N ALA A 51 1.81 6.74 -5.04
CA ALA A 51 3.23 6.39 -4.98
C ALA A 51 4.00 7.16 -3.90
N VAL A 52 3.57 8.37 -3.57
CA VAL A 52 4.25 9.23 -2.60
C VAL A 52 4.33 8.59 -1.21
N GLY A 53 3.26 7.92 -0.77
CA GLY A 53 3.24 7.23 0.52
C GLY A 53 4.31 6.14 0.63
N SER A 54 4.48 5.36 -0.44
CA SER A 54 5.46 4.29 -0.54
C SER A 54 6.90 4.79 -0.65
N ILE A 55 7.13 5.88 -1.40
CA ILE A 55 8.48 6.44 -1.65
C ILE A 55 9.02 7.19 -0.42
N ILE A 56 8.16 7.91 0.33
CA ILE A 56 8.55 8.62 1.56
C ILE A 56 8.92 7.66 2.70
N GLY A 57 8.24 6.51 2.79
CA GLY A 57 8.42 5.56 3.89
C GLY A 57 7.75 5.99 5.19
N ARG A 58 6.49 6.46 5.14
CA ARG A 58 5.71 6.76 6.36
C ARG A 58 5.26 5.46 7.05
N GLN A 59 5.72 5.28 8.28
CA GLN A 59 5.43 4.17 9.19
C GLN A 59 3.96 4.17 9.68
N GLY A 60 3.00 4.03 8.76
CA GLY A 60 1.57 4.12 9.08
C GLY A 60 0.61 3.50 8.05
N ALA A 61 1.06 3.20 6.83
CA ALA A 61 0.32 2.28 5.97
C ALA A 61 0.72 0.86 6.37
N ASN A 62 -0.24 0.05 6.80
CA ASN A 62 -0.07 -1.36 7.21
C ASN A 62 0.28 -2.28 6.02
N ILE A 63 1.16 -1.80 5.15
CA ILE A 63 1.63 -2.49 3.97
C ILE A 63 3.15 -2.63 4.09
N LYS A 64 3.58 -3.19 5.22
CA LYS A 64 5.01 -3.41 5.55
C LYS A 64 5.71 -4.24 4.48
N GLU A 65 4.97 -5.02 3.70
CA GLU A 65 5.52 -5.95 2.73
C GLU A 65 5.43 -5.49 1.27
N VAL A 66 4.59 -4.53 0.90
CA VAL A 66 4.49 -4.12 -0.52
C VAL A 66 5.64 -3.21 -0.93
N SER A 67 6.31 -2.59 0.05
CA SER A 67 7.56 -1.84 -0.17
C SER A 67 8.79 -2.73 0.04
N ARG A 68 8.80 -3.96 -0.49
CA ARG A 68 9.92 -4.94 -0.38
C ARG A 68 11.30 -4.35 -0.72
N SER A 69 11.35 -3.27 -1.49
CA SER A 69 12.60 -2.63 -1.90
C SER A 69 13.30 -1.85 -0.77
N GLY A 70 12.60 -1.44 0.31
CA GLY A 70 13.21 -0.68 1.41
C GLY A 70 13.89 0.63 0.98
N VAL A 71 13.62 1.11 -0.23
CA VAL A 71 14.21 2.32 -0.80
C VAL A 71 13.33 3.50 -0.42
N ASN A 72 13.78 4.21 0.61
CA ASN A 72 13.17 5.46 1.05
C ASN A 72 13.94 6.65 0.46
N ILE A 73 13.29 7.80 0.37
CA ILE A 73 13.92 9.05 -0.10
C ILE A 73 15.20 9.38 0.65
N LYS A 74 15.25 9.14 1.97
CA LYS A 74 16.48 9.33 2.76
C LYS A 74 17.64 8.47 2.25
N ARG A 75 17.36 7.24 1.80
CA ARG A 75 18.36 6.34 1.21
C ARG A 75 18.80 6.86 -0.15
N ILE A 76 17.87 7.30 -0.99
CA ILE A 76 18.15 7.88 -2.31
C ILE A 76 19.06 9.10 -2.16
N GLN A 77 18.71 10.04 -1.28
CA GLN A 77 19.52 11.22 -0.95
C GLN A 77 20.94 10.83 -0.53
N LYS A 78 21.08 9.85 0.37
CA LYS A 78 22.38 9.37 0.86
C LYS A 78 23.21 8.71 -0.24
N THR A 79 22.59 7.92 -1.11
CA THR A 79 23.27 7.20 -2.19
C THR A 79 23.66 8.11 -3.35
N THR A 80 22.83 9.10 -3.70
CA THR A 80 23.08 9.99 -4.84
C THR A 80 23.78 11.29 -4.44
N GLY A 81 23.86 11.60 -3.15
CA GLY A 81 24.39 12.88 -2.66
C GLY A 81 23.49 14.06 -3.03
N THR A 82 22.19 13.82 -3.20
CA THR A 82 21.21 14.86 -3.56
C THR A 82 20.37 15.29 -2.37
N ARG A 83 19.75 16.46 -2.48
CA ARG A 83 18.75 16.95 -1.54
C ARG A 83 17.38 16.91 -2.20
N ILE A 84 16.48 16.10 -1.64
CA ILE A 84 15.15 15.85 -2.21
C ILE A 84 14.09 16.45 -1.27
N ASN A 85 13.20 17.28 -1.79
CA ASN A 85 12.13 17.92 -1.03
C ASN A 85 10.78 17.73 -1.74
N PHE A 86 9.68 17.72 -0.99
CA PHE A 86 8.33 17.76 -1.59
C PHE A 86 7.83 19.19 -1.62
N LYS A 87 7.21 19.57 -2.74
CA LYS A 87 6.44 20.80 -2.82
C LYS A 87 5.03 20.50 -2.27
N ASP A 88 4.64 21.20 -1.21
CA ASP A 88 3.27 21.13 -0.67
C ASP A 88 2.42 22.22 -1.34
N ASP A 89 2.24 22.14 -2.66
CA ASP A 89 1.52 23.18 -3.42
C ASP A 89 -0.01 23.06 -3.33
N ASN A 90 -0.56 22.07 -2.63
CA ASN A 90 -1.98 22.04 -2.30
C ASN A 90 -2.24 21.26 -1.01
N LYS A 91 -2.45 21.98 0.10
CA LYS A 91 -2.87 21.40 1.38
C LYS A 91 -4.33 20.90 1.36
N SER A 92 -5.09 21.19 0.30
CA SER A 92 -6.55 21.00 0.28
C SER A 92 -6.98 19.63 -0.24
N ASP A 93 -6.19 18.96 -1.11
CA ASP A 93 -6.62 17.72 -1.77
C ASP A 93 -5.62 16.58 -1.55
N LYS A 94 -6.05 15.54 -0.82
CA LYS A 94 -5.26 14.31 -0.59
C LYS A 94 -5.03 13.49 -1.85
N ASP A 95 -5.76 13.80 -2.92
CA ASP A 95 -5.73 13.09 -4.20
C ASP A 95 -4.96 13.83 -5.31
N SER A 96 -4.39 15.00 -4.99
CA SER A 96 -3.58 15.75 -5.95
C SER A 96 -2.17 15.15 -6.11
N GLN A 97 -1.62 15.25 -7.34
CA GLN A 97 -0.23 14.91 -7.63
C GLN A 97 0.69 15.75 -6.73
N ARG A 98 1.80 15.16 -6.27
CA ARG A 98 2.81 15.87 -5.48
C ARG A 98 4.09 16.01 -6.28
N THR A 99 4.62 17.22 -6.32
CA THR A 99 5.88 17.52 -6.99
C THR A 99 7.05 17.24 -6.05
N ILE A 100 8.01 16.45 -6.52
CA ILE A 100 9.30 16.19 -5.88
C ILE A 100 10.34 17.12 -6.51
N ILE A 101 11.09 17.82 -5.66
CA ILE A 101 12.18 18.71 -6.05
C ILE A 101 13.49 18.04 -5.66
N ILE A 102 14.32 17.71 -6.65
CA ILE A 102 15.65 17.12 -6.48
C ILE A 102 16.69 18.20 -6.75
N ARG A 103 17.61 18.42 -5.82
CA ARG A 103 18.71 19.38 -5.95
C ARG A 103 20.05 18.66 -5.82
N GLY A 104 20.96 18.91 -6.75
CA GLY A 104 22.31 18.34 -6.74
C GLY A 104 23.09 18.71 -8.00
N SER A 105 24.26 18.08 -8.19
CA SER A 105 24.95 18.13 -9.48
C SER A 105 24.07 17.49 -10.57
N ALA A 106 24.27 17.90 -11.83
CA ALA A 106 23.50 17.37 -12.97
C ALA A 106 23.45 15.84 -12.98
N GLU A 107 24.60 15.18 -12.79
CA GLU A 107 24.69 13.72 -12.79
C GLU A 107 23.98 13.09 -11.58
N SER A 108 24.16 13.65 -10.38
CA SER A 108 23.53 13.13 -9.16
C SER A 108 22.01 13.31 -9.18
N ALA A 109 21.53 14.44 -9.70
CA ALA A 109 20.10 14.74 -9.83
C ALA A 109 19.43 13.80 -10.83
N GLN A 110 20.04 13.60 -12.00
CA GLN A 110 19.56 12.63 -13.01
C GLN A 110 19.55 11.20 -12.46
N ARG A 111 20.58 10.78 -11.73
CA ARG A 111 20.59 9.47 -11.06
C ARG A 111 19.45 9.32 -10.05
N ALA A 112 19.20 10.34 -9.23
CA ALA A 112 18.10 10.32 -8.25
C ALA A 112 16.73 10.27 -8.94
N GLU A 113 16.56 11.01 -10.03
CA GLU A 113 15.35 10.99 -10.85
C GLU A 113 15.08 9.60 -11.42
N LEU A 114 16.07 8.94 -12.04
CA LEU A 114 15.91 7.60 -12.61
C LEU A 114 15.47 6.59 -11.55
N ILE A 115 16.10 6.62 -10.37
CA ILE A 115 15.73 5.74 -9.24
C ILE A 115 14.27 5.99 -8.83
N ILE A 116 13.85 7.25 -8.70
CA ILE A 116 12.46 7.56 -8.32
C ILE A 116 11.48 7.11 -9.40
N ARG A 117 11.78 7.35 -10.67
CA ARG A 117 10.95 6.90 -11.81
C ARG A 117 10.81 5.38 -11.81
N GLU A 118 11.90 4.65 -11.62
CA GLU A 118 11.91 3.19 -11.56
C GLU A 118 11.08 2.67 -10.38
N LEU A 119 11.18 3.30 -9.20
CA LEU A 119 10.37 2.94 -8.05
C LEU A 119 8.87 3.18 -8.29
N VAL A 120 8.50 4.27 -8.94
CA VAL A 120 7.11 4.56 -9.31
C VAL A 120 6.59 3.55 -10.33
N ALA A 121 7.40 3.21 -11.35
CA ALA A 121 7.03 2.27 -12.40
C ALA A 121 6.90 0.82 -11.90
N ASN A 122 7.78 0.41 -10.99
CA ASN A 122 7.81 -0.92 -10.39
C ASN A 122 6.95 -1.04 -9.13
N MET A 123 6.12 -0.03 -8.82
CA MET A 123 5.20 -0.11 -7.70
C MET A 123 4.21 -1.26 -7.92
N PRO A 124 4.14 -2.24 -7.02
CA PRO A 124 3.17 -3.31 -7.11
C PRO A 124 1.74 -2.75 -7.09
N VAL A 125 0.92 -3.27 -7.99
CA VAL A 125 -0.48 -2.89 -8.10
C VAL A 125 -1.21 -3.40 -6.87
N VAL A 126 -1.68 -2.47 -6.04
CA VAL A 126 -2.58 -2.74 -4.92
C VAL A 126 -4.01 -2.70 -5.44
N LEU A 127 -4.69 -3.84 -5.36
CA LEU A 127 -6.09 -4.00 -5.73
C LEU A 127 -6.96 -4.01 -4.48
N THR A 128 -8.22 -3.63 -4.62
CA THR A 128 -9.25 -3.84 -3.59
C THR A 128 -10.32 -4.74 -4.18
N GLU A 129 -10.58 -5.86 -3.53
CA GLU A 129 -11.66 -6.77 -3.89
C GLU A 129 -12.67 -6.89 -2.74
N VAL A 130 -13.91 -7.15 -3.10
CA VAL A 130 -15.02 -7.30 -2.17
C VAL A 130 -15.46 -8.75 -2.16
N MET A 131 -15.73 -9.29 -0.98
CA MET A 131 -16.29 -10.61 -0.81
C MET A 131 -17.28 -10.67 0.36
N PHE A 132 -18.11 -11.71 0.35
CA PHE A 132 -19.14 -11.94 1.34
C PHE A 132 -18.73 -13.11 2.22
N VAL A 133 -18.73 -12.90 3.54
CA VAL A 133 -18.36 -13.92 4.52
C VAL A 133 -19.43 -14.02 5.60
N PRO A 134 -19.86 -15.21 6.03
CA PRO A 134 -20.92 -15.32 7.02
C PRO A 134 -20.49 -14.70 8.35
N SER A 135 -21.43 -14.06 9.06
CA SER A 135 -21.15 -13.43 10.36
C SER A 135 -20.55 -14.41 11.38
N SER A 136 -20.85 -15.71 11.24
CA SER A 136 -20.27 -16.81 12.04
C SER A 136 -18.79 -17.10 11.74
N ALA A 137 -18.30 -16.83 10.52
CA ALA A 137 -16.91 -17.01 10.09
C ALA A 137 -15.94 -15.99 10.69
N LEU A 138 -16.43 -14.81 11.07
CA LEU A 138 -15.60 -13.70 11.53
C LEU A 138 -14.84 -14.01 12.84
N GLY A 139 -15.32 -15.02 13.59
CA GLY A 139 -14.75 -15.44 14.87
C GLY A 139 -15.05 -14.44 16.00
N ARG A 140 -14.90 -14.89 17.25
CA ARG A 140 -15.09 -14.01 18.42
C ARG A 140 -14.14 -12.83 18.32
N ASN A 141 -14.66 -11.61 18.51
CA ASN A 141 -13.92 -10.35 18.40
C ASN A 141 -13.23 -10.08 17.05
N GLY A 142 -13.49 -10.84 15.98
CA GLY A 142 -12.81 -10.68 14.69
C GLY A 142 -11.47 -11.42 14.58
N ASP A 143 -11.21 -12.42 15.41
CA ASP A 143 -9.93 -13.14 15.42
C ASP A 143 -9.64 -13.89 14.13
N THR A 144 -10.66 -14.45 13.47
CA THR A 144 -10.50 -15.10 12.16
C THR A 144 -10.03 -14.09 11.12
N ILE A 145 -10.65 -12.91 11.08
CA ILE A 145 -10.28 -11.85 10.13
C ILE A 145 -8.89 -11.29 10.41
N ARG A 146 -8.51 -11.15 11.68
CA ARG A 146 -7.11 -10.85 12.04
C ARG A 146 -6.18 -11.96 11.60
N GLY A 147 -6.61 -13.23 11.67
CA GLY A 147 -5.89 -14.38 11.14
C GLY A 147 -5.70 -14.31 9.62
N ILE A 148 -6.76 -14.04 8.88
CA ILE A 148 -6.74 -13.86 7.41
C ILE A 148 -5.81 -12.71 7.06
N SER A 149 -5.94 -11.54 7.71
CA SER A 149 -5.07 -10.39 7.46
C SER A 149 -3.59 -10.69 7.77
N ARG A 150 -3.29 -11.41 8.87
CA ARG A 150 -1.92 -11.79 9.24
C ARG A 150 -1.30 -12.84 8.31
N SER A 151 -2.09 -13.82 7.85
CA SER A 151 -1.60 -14.90 7.00
C SER A 151 -1.47 -14.49 5.53
N SER A 152 -2.36 -13.63 5.06
CA SER A 152 -2.35 -13.11 3.69
C SER A 152 -1.51 -11.85 3.51
N ASN A 153 -1.10 -11.20 4.61
CA ASN A 153 -0.52 -9.85 4.62
C ASN A 153 -1.37 -8.80 3.87
N ALA A 154 -2.65 -9.10 3.64
CA ALA A 154 -3.60 -8.18 3.05
C ALA A 154 -4.26 -7.32 4.13
N ARG A 155 -4.65 -6.10 3.76
CA ARG A 155 -5.49 -5.25 4.60
C ARG A 155 -6.94 -5.68 4.42
N VAL A 156 -7.57 -6.17 5.47
CA VAL A 156 -8.99 -6.53 5.47
C VAL A 156 -9.78 -5.47 6.23
N PHE A 157 -10.77 -4.87 5.57
CA PHE A 157 -11.69 -3.89 6.15
C PHE A 157 -13.10 -4.50 6.18
N ILE A 158 -13.82 -4.23 7.27
CA ILE A 158 -15.20 -4.69 7.47
C ILE A 158 -16.04 -3.47 7.77
N ASP A 159 -17.10 -3.27 7.00
CA ASP A 159 -18.10 -2.27 7.33
C ASP A 159 -19.03 -2.82 8.42
N ARG A 160 -18.87 -2.31 9.65
CA ARG A 160 -19.66 -2.71 10.82
C ARG A 160 -20.93 -1.88 11.00
N THR A 161 -21.16 -0.88 10.14
CA THR A 161 -22.29 0.04 10.32
C THR A 161 -23.64 -0.61 9.99
N LYS A 162 -23.66 -1.71 9.22
CA LYS A 162 -24.86 -2.47 8.85
C LYS A 162 -25.01 -3.72 9.70
N ASP A 163 -25.03 -3.55 11.02
CA ASP A 163 -25.09 -4.62 12.01
C ASP A 163 -26.52 -5.19 12.25
N GLU A 164 -27.51 -4.78 11.45
CA GLU A 164 -28.93 -5.08 11.69
C GLU A 164 -29.30 -6.57 11.57
N TYR A 165 -28.44 -7.39 10.98
CA TYR A 165 -28.72 -8.83 10.82
C TYR A 165 -27.52 -9.67 11.24
N ARG A 166 -27.68 -10.43 12.33
CA ARG A 166 -26.63 -11.29 12.92
C ARG A 166 -26.39 -12.59 12.12
N ASP A 167 -27.27 -12.91 11.17
CA ASP A 167 -27.29 -14.19 10.45
C ASP A 167 -27.04 -14.05 8.94
N ILE A 168 -26.68 -12.87 8.44
CA ILE A 168 -26.42 -12.64 7.01
C ILE A 168 -24.91 -12.53 6.76
N ASP A 169 -24.53 -12.88 5.53
CA ASP A 169 -23.19 -12.64 5.00
C ASP A 169 -22.82 -11.16 5.07
N ARG A 170 -21.58 -10.92 5.49
CA ARG A 170 -20.98 -9.60 5.62
C ARG A 170 -20.07 -9.32 4.46
N GLU A 171 -20.21 -8.12 3.94
CA GLU A 171 -19.27 -7.57 2.98
C GLU A 171 -17.95 -7.23 3.69
N ILE A 172 -16.86 -7.82 3.21
CA ILE A 172 -15.50 -7.47 3.60
C ILE A 172 -14.72 -6.99 2.37
N GLN A 173 -13.87 -5.99 2.58
CA GLN A 173 -13.02 -5.42 1.55
C GLN A 173 -11.57 -5.82 1.82
N ILE A 174 -10.93 -6.46 0.85
CA ILE A 174 -9.54 -6.91 0.94
C ILE A 174 -8.70 -6.08 -0.01
N THR A 175 -7.72 -5.38 0.55
CA THR A 175 -6.78 -4.54 -0.18
C THR A 175 -5.37 -5.11 -0.08
N GLY A 176 -4.74 -5.39 -1.23
CA GLY A 176 -3.40 -5.98 -1.28
C GLY A 176 -2.91 -6.22 -2.71
N THR A 177 -1.76 -6.87 -2.86
CA THR A 177 -1.33 -7.40 -4.17
C THR A 177 -2.25 -8.54 -4.61
N ARG A 178 -2.18 -8.90 -5.90
CA ARG A 178 -2.95 -10.04 -6.41
C ARG A 178 -2.72 -11.32 -5.61
N GLU A 179 -1.46 -11.63 -5.33
CA GLU A 179 -1.07 -12.79 -4.51
C GLU A 179 -1.65 -12.73 -3.10
N GLN A 180 -1.58 -11.56 -2.44
CA GLN A 180 -2.14 -11.38 -1.09
C GLN A 180 -3.66 -11.57 -1.08
N ILE A 181 -4.36 -11.07 -2.10
CA ILE A 181 -5.81 -11.25 -2.22
C ILE A 181 -6.17 -12.72 -2.46
N ASP A 182 -5.45 -13.40 -3.35
CA ASP A 182 -5.72 -14.81 -3.65
C ASP A 182 -5.43 -15.70 -2.43
N LEU A 183 -4.40 -15.39 -1.65
CA LEU A 183 -4.15 -16.02 -0.35
C LEU A 183 -5.30 -15.77 0.64
N ALA A 184 -5.76 -14.53 0.77
CA ALA A 184 -6.86 -14.19 1.67
C ALA A 184 -8.16 -14.92 1.31
N LYS A 185 -8.48 -15.02 0.00
CA LYS A 185 -9.62 -15.81 -0.50
C LYS A 185 -9.47 -17.29 -0.23
N SER A 186 -8.26 -17.83 -0.33
CA SER A 186 -8.02 -19.25 -0.03
C SER A 186 -8.22 -19.54 1.47
N ALA A 187 -7.80 -18.61 2.34
CA ALA A 187 -8.00 -18.73 3.78
C ALA A 187 -9.49 -18.66 4.16
N ASP A 188 -10.26 -17.82 3.48
CA ASP A 188 -11.70 -17.73 3.69
C ASP A 188 -12.44 -19.03 3.33
N ARG A 189 -12.15 -19.64 2.17
CA ARG A 189 -12.71 -20.96 1.81
C ARG A 189 -12.44 -22.05 2.84
N LEU A 190 -11.27 -21.99 3.49
CA LEU A 190 -10.94 -22.92 4.56
C LEU A 190 -11.81 -22.67 5.80
N VAL A 191 -12.12 -21.41 6.10
CA VAL A 191 -13.01 -21.04 7.21
C VAL A 191 -14.43 -21.55 6.94
N ASP A 192 -14.95 -21.37 5.72
CA ASP A 192 -16.27 -21.89 5.33
C ASP A 192 -16.36 -23.41 5.57
N SER A 193 -15.37 -24.17 5.08
CA SER A 193 -15.33 -25.63 5.27
C SER A 193 -15.24 -26.07 6.73
N GLN A 194 -14.63 -25.27 7.59
CA GLN A 194 -14.53 -25.56 9.03
C GLN A 194 -15.85 -25.26 9.76
N LEU A 195 -16.59 -24.24 9.33
CA LEU A 195 -17.90 -23.94 9.87
C LEU A 195 -18.90 -25.03 9.52
N ASP A 196 -18.94 -25.48 8.27
CA ASP A 196 -19.84 -26.55 7.82
C ASP A 196 -19.66 -27.82 8.66
N ARG A 197 -18.40 -28.25 8.88
CA ARG A 197 -18.11 -29.39 9.77
C ARG A 197 -18.56 -29.16 11.21
N GLN A 198 -18.38 -27.96 11.75
CA GLN A 198 -18.86 -27.63 13.09
C GLN A 198 -20.39 -27.60 13.18
N TYR A 199 -21.09 -27.22 12.12
CA TYR A 199 -22.55 -27.29 12.04
C TYR A 199 -23.02 -28.74 11.99
N GLU A 200 -22.38 -29.58 11.17
CA GLU A 200 -22.67 -31.02 11.09
C GLU A 200 -22.43 -31.69 12.45
N ASP A 201 -21.27 -31.50 13.08
CA ASP A 201 -20.95 -32.09 14.39
C ASP A 201 -21.94 -31.65 15.49
N LYS A 202 -22.34 -30.38 15.51
CA LYS A 202 -23.35 -29.88 16.47
C LYS A 202 -24.74 -30.42 16.18
N SER A 203 -25.11 -30.59 14.91
CA SER A 203 -26.39 -31.19 14.52
C SER A 203 -26.43 -32.68 14.90
N ASN A 204 -25.35 -33.42 14.65
CA ASN A 204 -25.21 -34.82 14.99
C ASN A 204 -25.18 -35.05 16.51
N MET A 205 -24.60 -34.11 17.27
CA MET A 205 -24.64 -34.12 18.74
C MET A 205 -26.06 -33.90 19.29
N ARG A 206 -26.87 -33.05 18.62
CA ARG A 206 -28.28 -32.79 19.01
C ARG A 206 -29.22 -33.92 18.59
N SER A 207 -28.87 -34.67 17.55
CA SER A 207 -29.67 -35.80 17.02
C SER A 207 -29.39 -37.14 17.72
N ARG A 208 -28.42 -37.22 18.64
CA ARG A 208 -28.21 -38.44 19.44
C ARG A 208 -29.39 -38.62 20.41
N PRO A 209 -30.19 -39.69 20.30
CA PRO A 209 -31.21 -39.98 21.30
C PRO A 209 -30.49 -40.17 22.64
N LYS A 210 -30.97 -39.48 23.68
CA LYS A 210 -30.61 -39.86 25.04
C LYS A 210 -31.12 -41.29 25.19
N VAL A 211 -30.21 -42.25 25.34
CA VAL A 211 -30.58 -43.59 25.81
C VAL A 211 -31.24 -43.39 27.17
N SER A 212 -32.57 -43.32 27.17
CA SER A 212 -33.38 -43.45 28.36
C SER A 212 -33.51 -44.95 28.57
N ASP A 213 -32.56 -45.53 29.30
CA ASP A 213 -32.81 -46.81 29.93
C ASP A 213 -33.79 -46.55 31.08
N CYS A 214 -35.06 -46.83 30.77
CA CYS A 214 -36.18 -46.98 31.69
C CYS A 214 -36.30 -48.46 32.06
N LEU A 215 -36.44 -48.71 33.37
CA LEU A 215 -37.03 -49.89 34.03
C LEU A 215 -36.28 -51.23 33.82
N GLU A 216 -36.14 -52.12 34.82
CA GLU A 216 -36.91 -52.44 36.03
C GLU A 216 -36.02 -52.62 37.27
#